data_AF-A0A1V2IT94-F1
#
_entry.id   AF-A0A1V2IT94-F1
#
_cell.length_a   1.000
_cell.length_b   1.000
_cell.length_c   1.000
_cell.angle_alpha   90.00
_cell.angle_beta   90.00
_cell.angle_gamma   90.00
#
_symmetry.space_group_name_H-M   'P 1'
#
loop_
_entity.id
_entity.type
_entity.pdbx_description
1 polymer ?
#
loop_
_entity_poly.entity_id
_entity_poly.type
_entity_poly.pdbx_seq_one_letter_code
_entity_poly.pdbx_strand_id
1 'polypeptide(L)'
;MAKAGYSAAVGAAVALAAATPKSILSVIAPSQFGVDLKKVRISFDGVTASAAPVLVEIVSFTTDGTGTAGTVNQIYGRTVTPGFTSKYNYSAEPTTPTVIDRYTLTPNGGLAIYDWPLGDSPDCAASSLIAVRCTAPAIVNANATLWFERC
;
A
#
# COMPACT_ATOMS: atom_id res chain seq x y z
N MET A 1 -5.81 -1.78 -24.54
CA MET A 1 -6.62 -0.70 -23.94
C MET A 1 -5.76 0.55 -23.79
N ALA A 2 -6.33 1.76 -23.81
CA ALA A 2 -5.55 2.97 -23.54
C ALA A 2 -5.02 2.91 -22.09
N LYS A 3 -3.70 2.99 -21.93
CA LYS A 3 -3.02 2.82 -20.64
C LYS A 3 -3.27 4.05 -19.77
N ALA A 4 -3.97 3.87 -18.64
CA ALA A 4 -4.25 4.92 -17.66
C ALA A 4 -3.71 4.47 -16.29
N GLY A 5 -2.86 5.32 -15.71
CA GLY A 5 -2.26 5.06 -14.42
C GLY A 5 -2.86 5.91 -13.33
N TYR A 6 -2.85 5.36 -12.13
CA TYR A 6 -3.44 5.95 -10.95
C TYR A 6 -2.45 5.96 -9.80
N SER A 7 -2.69 6.84 -8.83
CA SER A 7 -2.00 6.83 -7.56
C SER A 7 -2.99 6.93 -6.40
N ALA A 8 -2.60 6.36 -5.26
CA ALA A 8 -3.27 6.57 -3.98
C ALA A 8 -2.20 6.83 -2.92
N ALA A 9 -2.48 7.75 -2.00
CA ALA A 9 -1.60 8.09 -0.89
C ALA A 9 -2.40 8.10 0.42
N VAL A 10 -1.70 7.92 1.53
CA VAL A 10 -2.32 8.14 2.85
C VAL A 10 -2.74 9.61 2.99
N GLY A 11 -3.94 9.86 3.55
CA GLY A 11 -4.43 11.23 3.75
C GLY A 11 -3.73 11.97 4.90
N ALA A 12 -3.13 11.21 5.82
CA ALA A 12 -2.28 11.69 6.91
C ALA A 12 -1.31 10.57 7.29
N ALA A 13 -0.23 10.92 8.00
CA ALA A 13 0.72 9.93 8.50
C ALA A 13 0.00 8.92 9.41
N VAL A 14 0.23 7.63 9.17
CA VAL A 14 -0.47 6.53 9.85
C VAL A 14 0.34 6.07 11.05
N ALA A 15 -0.22 6.25 12.25
CA ALA A 15 0.40 5.75 13.48
C ALA A 15 0.41 4.21 13.50
N LEU A 16 1.61 3.65 13.71
CA LEU A 16 1.84 2.25 14.01
C LEU A 16 1.94 2.06 15.52
N ALA A 17 1.45 0.92 16.00
CA ALA A 17 1.60 0.49 17.37
C ALA A 17 2.59 -0.68 17.46
N ALA A 18 3.20 -0.85 18.63
CA ALA A 18 4.25 -1.83 18.85
C ALA A 18 3.75 -3.26 18.62
N ALA A 19 4.48 -4.02 17.79
CA ALA A 19 4.26 -5.42 17.45
C ALA A 19 2.88 -5.75 16.85
N THR A 20 2.11 -4.76 16.38
CA THR A 20 0.83 -4.97 15.72
C THR A 20 0.94 -4.72 14.22
N PRO A 21 0.67 -5.72 13.36
CA PRO A 21 0.57 -5.50 11.92
C PRO A 21 -0.55 -4.51 11.61
N LYS A 22 -0.28 -3.57 10.71
CA LYS A 22 -1.25 -2.59 10.24
C LYS A 22 -1.10 -2.33 8.75
N SER A 23 -2.18 -2.46 8.01
CA SER A 23 -2.31 -2.07 6.62
C SER A 23 -2.42 -0.54 6.59
N ILE A 24 -1.34 0.12 6.17
CA ILE A 24 -1.24 1.59 6.20
C ILE A 24 -1.92 2.22 4.99
N LEU A 25 -1.89 1.55 3.84
CA LEU A 25 -2.49 1.97 2.59
C LEU A 25 -2.83 0.75 1.75
N SER A 26 -3.95 0.81 1.04
CA SER A 26 -4.42 -0.23 0.14
C SER A 26 -5.07 0.36 -1.11
N VAL A 27 -5.07 -0.44 -2.15
CA VAL A 27 -5.88 -0.27 -3.35
C VAL A 27 -6.71 -1.52 -3.57
N ILE A 28 -8.00 -1.34 -3.78
CA ILE A 28 -9.01 -2.38 -3.90
C ILE A 28 -9.50 -2.39 -5.34
N ALA A 29 -9.40 -3.56 -5.96
CA ALA A 29 -9.90 -3.82 -7.29
C ALA A 29 -11.44 -3.86 -7.28
N PRO A 30 -12.12 -3.30 -8.28
CA PRO A 30 -13.55 -3.52 -8.44
C PRO A 30 -13.81 -4.94 -8.98
N SER A 31 -15.08 -5.27 -9.21
CA SER A 31 -15.45 -6.61 -9.70
C SER A 31 -15.17 -6.85 -11.19
N GLN A 32 -14.79 -5.82 -11.96
CA GLN A 32 -14.61 -5.94 -13.41
C GLN A 32 -13.16 -6.20 -13.85
N PHE A 33 -12.17 -5.83 -13.04
CA PHE A 33 -10.75 -5.93 -13.37
C PHE A 33 -9.90 -5.92 -12.09
N GLY A 34 -8.66 -6.39 -12.18
CA GLY A 34 -7.72 -6.42 -11.05
C GLY A 34 -6.84 -5.17 -10.94
N VAL A 35 -5.91 -5.21 -9.99
CA VAL A 35 -4.89 -4.15 -9.80
C VAL A 35 -3.55 -4.68 -10.27
N ASP A 36 -2.81 -3.89 -11.02
CA ASP A 36 -1.41 -4.11 -11.39
C ASP A 36 -0.53 -3.06 -10.70
N LEU A 37 0.30 -3.45 -9.73
CA LEU A 37 1.09 -2.52 -8.92
C LEU A 37 2.40 -2.14 -9.60
N LYS A 38 2.60 -0.84 -9.85
CA LYS A 38 3.75 -0.31 -10.59
C LYS A 38 4.84 0.28 -9.72
N LYS A 39 4.47 0.98 -8.65
CA LYS A 39 5.42 1.65 -7.76
C LYS A 39 4.89 1.75 -6.34
N VAL A 40 5.80 1.71 -5.38
CA VAL A 40 5.51 1.89 -3.97
C VAL A 40 6.54 2.85 -3.40
N ARG A 41 6.04 3.81 -2.64
CA ARG A 41 6.84 4.56 -1.71
C ARG A 41 6.36 4.27 -0.31
N ILE A 42 7.31 4.08 0.59
CA ILE A 42 7.06 4.03 2.02
C ILE A 42 8.15 4.83 2.74
N SER A 43 7.74 5.58 3.75
CA SER A 43 8.66 6.25 4.66
C SER A 43 8.16 6.24 6.09
N PHE A 44 9.09 6.47 7.01
CA PHE A 44 8.86 6.56 8.45
C PHE A 44 9.43 7.86 9.00
N ASP A 45 8.85 8.36 10.10
CA ASP A 45 9.25 9.60 10.78
C ASP A 45 9.97 9.35 12.11
N GLY A 46 10.50 8.14 12.32
CA GLY A 46 11.30 7.84 13.49
C GLY A 46 12.55 8.72 13.57
N VAL A 47 12.96 9.06 14.78
CA VAL A 47 14.13 9.93 15.03
C VAL A 47 15.29 9.19 15.70
N THR A 48 15.05 7.97 16.18
CA THR A 48 16.05 7.19 16.93
C THR A 48 16.78 6.24 16.00
N ALA A 49 18.07 6.48 15.76
CA ALA A 49 18.88 5.68 14.81
C ALA A 49 19.08 4.21 15.25
N SER A 50 19.04 3.94 16.56
CA SER A 50 19.16 2.60 17.13
C SER A 50 17.83 1.85 17.25
N ALA A 51 16.72 2.43 16.80
CA ALA A 51 15.42 1.76 16.85
C ALA A 51 15.43 0.52 15.95
N ALA A 52 14.82 -0.55 16.43
CA ALA A 52 14.68 -1.77 15.65
C ALA A 52 13.90 -1.49 14.34
N PRO A 53 14.30 -2.08 13.20
CA PRO A 53 13.64 -1.87 11.91
C PRO A 53 12.16 -2.23 11.91
N VAL A 54 11.38 -1.54 11.08
CA VAL A 54 9.98 -1.86 10.79
C VAL A 54 9.94 -2.95 9.73
N LEU A 55 9.15 -4.00 9.96
CA LEU A 55 8.83 -4.98 8.92
C LEU A 55 7.80 -4.39 7.98
N VAL A 56 8.16 -4.27 6.70
CA VAL A 56 7.29 -3.83 5.61
C VAL A 56 6.97 -5.02 4.73
N GLU A 57 5.69 -5.19 4.44
CA GLU A 57 5.19 -6.25 3.58
C GLU A 57 4.28 -5.65 2.51
N ILE A 58 4.49 -6.05 1.26
CA ILE A 58 3.52 -5.88 0.19
C ILE A 58 2.68 -7.14 0.19
N VAL A 59 1.37 -6.98 0.40
CA VAL A 59 0.45 -8.10 0.59
C VAL A 59 -0.75 -7.97 -0.32
N SER A 60 -1.33 -9.10 -0.72
CA SER A 60 -2.67 -9.16 -1.28
C SER A 60 -3.66 -9.81 -0.32
N PHE A 61 -4.91 -9.35 -0.37
CA PHE A 61 -6.02 -9.91 0.39
C PHE A 61 -7.23 -10.15 -0.53
N THR A 62 -8.02 -11.17 -0.22
CA THR A 62 -9.25 -11.51 -0.94
C THR A 62 -10.50 -10.86 -0.32
N THR A 63 -10.38 -10.34 0.90
CA THR A 63 -11.43 -9.61 1.62
C THR A 63 -10.90 -8.29 2.11
N ASP A 64 -11.77 -7.30 2.23
CA ASP A 64 -11.44 -5.99 2.79
C ASP A 64 -11.71 -5.94 4.30
N GLY A 65 -11.03 -5.02 4.97
CA GLY A 65 -11.21 -4.69 6.38
C GLY A 65 -11.84 -3.31 6.57
N THR A 66 -11.70 -2.79 7.79
CA THR A 66 -12.18 -1.44 8.13
C THR A 66 -11.00 -0.48 8.12
N GLY A 67 -11.09 0.56 7.30
CA GLY A 67 -10.09 1.62 7.19
C GLY A 67 -10.73 2.93 6.75
N THR A 68 -9.95 3.99 6.79
CA THR A 68 -10.36 5.32 6.34
C THR A 68 -10.37 5.36 4.81
N ALA A 69 -11.40 5.94 4.21
CA ALA A 69 -11.49 6.06 2.76
C ALA A 69 -10.37 6.98 2.22
N GLY A 70 -9.61 6.49 1.25
CA GLY A 70 -8.56 7.22 0.55
C GLY A 70 -9.01 7.70 -0.82
N THR A 71 -8.24 8.61 -1.41
CA THR A 71 -8.51 9.16 -2.74
C THR A 71 -7.63 8.49 -3.79
N VAL A 72 -8.25 8.07 -4.89
CA VAL A 72 -7.55 7.59 -6.08
C VAL A 72 -7.47 8.72 -7.09
N ASN A 73 -6.25 9.07 -7.51
CA ASN A 73 -5.98 10.11 -8.49
C ASN A 73 -5.51 9.49 -9.80
N GLN A 74 -6.09 9.88 -10.93
CA GLN A 74 -5.53 9.54 -12.23
C GLN A 74 -4.32 10.44 -12.52
N ILE A 75 -3.19 9.85 -12.87
CA ILE A 75 -1.91 10.57 -13.06
C ILE A 75 -1.46 10.62 -14.52
N TYR A 76 -1.89 9.68 -15.37
CA TYR A 76 -1.65 9.71 -16.80
C TYR A 76 -2.69 8.91 -17.59
N GLY A 77 -2.61 9.01 -18.91
CA GLY A 77 -3.52 8.35 -19.84
C GLY A 77 -4.77 9.17 -20.11
N ARG A 78 -5.70 8.59 -20.86
CA ARG A 78 -6.98 9.23 -21.18
C ARG A 78 -7.87 9.23 -19.94
N THR A 79 -8.49 10.37 -19.64
CA THR A 79 -9.40 10.50 -18.49
C THR A 79 -10.53 9.49 -18.58
N VAL A 80 -10.66 8.65 -17.55
CA VAL A 80 -11.72 7.66 -17.39
C VAL A 80 -12.06 7.53 -15.91
N THR A 81 -13.29 7.12 -15.60
CA THR A 81 -13.66 6.80 -14.22
C THR A 81 -12.76 5.67 -13.69
N PRO A 82 -11.98 5.88 -12.62
CA PRO A 82 -10.94 4.93 -12.18
C PRO A 82 -11.48 3.54 -11.83
N GLY A 83 -12.63 3.45 -11.16
CA GLY A 83 -13.25 2.20 -10.70
C GLY A 83 -12.57 1.56 -9.49
N PHE A 84 -11.34 1.95 -9.16
CA PHE A 84 -10.64 1.51 -7.95
C PHE A 84 -11.14 2.22 -6.69
N THR A 85 -11.04 1.53 -5.56
CA THR A 85 -11.21 2.13 -4.22
C THR A 85 -9.87 2.13 -3.50
N SER A 86 -9.60 3.12 -2.66
CA SER A 86 -8.45 3.10 -1.76
C SER A 86 -8.92 3.25 -0.31
N LYS A 87 -8.24 2.56 0.60
CA LYS A 87 -8.37 2.73 2.05
C LYS A 87 -7.00 2.85 2.69
N TYR A 88 -6.91 3.62 3.76
CA TYR A 88 -5.70 3.79 4.56
C TYR A 88 -6.04 3.74 6.05
N ASN A 89 -5.01 3.61 6.91
CA ASN A 89 -5.18 3.55 8.36
C ASN A 89 -6.25 2.52 8.79
N TYR A 90 -5.99 1.24 8.54
CA TYR A 90 -6.92 0.17 8.91
C TYR A 90 -7.05 0.08 10.43
N SER A 91 -8.29 0.09 10.92
CA SER A 91 -8.66 -0.13 12.32
C SER A 91 -9.07 -1.58 12.58
N ALA A 92 -9.52 -2.29 11.54
CA ALA A 92 -9.69 -3.73 11.54
C ALA A 92 -8.96 -4.30 10.32
N GLU A 93 -7.90 -5.07 10.57
CA GLU A 93 -7.09 -5.66 9.52
C GLU A 93 -7.87 -6.69 8.69
N PRO A 94 -7.67 -6.73 7.37
CA PRO A 94 -8.11 -7.86 6.57
C PRO A 94 -7.44 -9.18 7.02
N THR A 95 -8.14 -10.30 6.87
CA THR A 95 -7.64 -11.63 7.25
C THR A 95 -6.87 -12.31 6.12
N THR A 96 -6.02 -13.28 6.47
CA THR A 96 -5.32 -14.16 5.49
C THR A 96 -4.53 -13.40 4.41
N PRO A 97 -3.47 -12.67 4.81
CA PRO A 97 -2.57 -12.00 3.86
C PRO A 97 -1.83 -13.02 3.01
N THR A 98 -1.76 -12.81 1.70
CA THR A 98 -0.75 -13.43 0.85
C THR A 98 0.40 -12.46 0.69
N VAL A 99 1.58 -12.81 1.20
CA VAL A 99 2.76 -11.95 1.15
C VAL A 99 3.40 -12.04 -0.23
N ILE A 100 3.50 -10.90 -0.91
CA ILE A 100 4.13 -10.76 -2.24
C ILE A 100 5.62 -10.48 -2.07
N ASP A 101 5.95 -9.48 -1.24
CA ASP A 101 7.32 -9.11 -0.91
C ASP A 101 7.42 -8.66 0.55
N ARG A 102 8.59 -8.81 1.15
CA ARG A 102 8.85 -8.38 2.53
C ARG A 102 10.29 -7.91 2.71
N TYR A 103 10.45 -6.80 3.43
CA TYR A 103 11.75 -6.28 3.80
C TYR A 103 11.69 -5.51 5.12
N THR A 104 12.84 -5.30 5.74
CA THR A 104 12.97 -4.46 6.93
C THR A 104 13.50 -3.09 6.55
N LEU A 105 12.85 -2.02 7.01
CA LEU A 105 13.28 -0.65 6.77
C LEU A 105 13.47 0.07 8.12
N THR A 106 14.58 0.78 8.27
CA THR A 106 14.82 1.56 9.49
C THR A 106 13.76 2.65 9.64
N PRO A 107 13.20 2.86 10.85
CA PRO A 107 12.26 3.94 11.07
C PRO A 107 12.94 5.31 11.06
N ASN A 108 14.27 5.40 11.24
CA ASN A 108 15.00 6.67 11.24
C ASN A 108 15.25 7.15 9.80
N GLY A 109 14.51 8.18 9.36
CA GLY A 109 14.68 8.77 8.04
C GLY A 109 14.53 7.80 6.87
N GLY A 110 13.94 6.62 7.12
CA GLY A 110 13.80 5.57 6.12
C GLY A 110 12.84 6.00 5.02
N LEU A 111 13.33 6.01 3.79
CA LEU A 111 12.54 6.16 2.57
C LEU A 111 12.91 5.01 1.64
N ALA A 112 11.92 4.18 1.31
CA ALA A 112 12.03 3.22 0.23
C ALA A 112 11.16 3.69 -0.95
N ILE A 113 11.76 3.69 -2.12
CA ILE A 113 11.09 3.91 -3.41
C ILE A 113 11.39 2.67 -4.22
N TYR A 114 10.37 1.92 -4.58
CA TYR A 114 10.53 0.73 -5.39
C TYR A 114 9.60 0.80 -6.60
N ASP A 115 10.22 0.77 -7.77
CA ASP A 115 9.57 0.75 -9.07
C ASP A 115 9.74 -0.66 -9.63
N TRP A 116 8.62 -1.35 -9.88
CA TRP A 116 8.67 -2.69 -10.45
C TRP A 116 9.11 -2.60 -11.92
N PRO A 117 10.04 -3.47 -12.36
CA PRO A 117 10.40 -3.55 -13.75
C PRO A 117 9.21 -4.00 -14.59
N LEU A 118 9.24 -3.66 -15.88
CA LEU A 118 8.15 -4.00 -16.78
C LEU A 118 8.01 -5.53 -16.91
N GLY A 119 6.82 -6.04 -16.61
CA GLY A 119 6.47 -7.47 -16.77
C GLY A 119 6.61 -8.31 -15.51
N ASP A 120 7.12 -7.75 -14.41
CA ASP A 120 7.26 -8.43 -13.11
C ASP A 120 6.51 -7.67 -12.00
N SER A 121 5.56 -6.82 -12.41
CA SER A 121 4.72 -6.08 -11.49
C SER A 121 3.68 -7.03 -10.88
N PRO A 122 3.57 -7.08 -9.53
CA PRO A 122 2.61 -7.94 -8.88
C PRO A 122 1.20 -7.43 -9.13
N ASP A 123 0.30 -8.36 -9.41
CA ASP A 123 -1.11 -8.09 -9.63
C ASP A 123 -1.99 -8.75 -8.55
N CYS A 124 -3.25 -8.32 -8.51
CA CYS A 124 -4.29 -9.02 -7.78
C CYS A 124 -5.55 -9.17 -8.64
N ALA A 125 -6.33 -10.21 -8.33
CA ALA A 125 -7.58 -10.48 -9.04
C ALA A 125 -8.64 -9.40 -8.78
N ALA A 126 -9.67 -9.38 -9.63
CA ALA A 126 -10.87 -8.57 -9.40
C ALA A 126 -11.46 -8.85 -8.01
N SER A 127 -12.06 -7.83 -7.40
CA SER A 127 -12.60 -7.87 -6.03
C SER A 127 -11.59 -8.21 -4.92
N SER A 128 -10.29 -8.27 -5.23
CA SER A 128 -9.21 -8.40 -4.25
C SER A 128 -8.55 -7.04 -4.01
N LEU A 129 -7.56 -6.99 -3.12
CA LEU A 129 -6.83 -5.75 -2.84
C LEU A 129 -5.34 -6.02 -2.65
N ILE A 130 -4.53 -5.00 -2.93
CA ILE A 130 -3.11 -4.94 -2.59
C ILE A 130 -2.93 -3.88 -1.51
N ALA A 131 -2.16 -4.19 -0.48
CA ALA A 131 -1.88 -3.30 0.63
C ALA A 131 -0.40 -3.28 1.00
N VAL A 132 0.02 -2.16 1.57
CA VAL A 132 1.27 -2.04 2.30
C VAL A 132 0.96 -2.28 3.76
N ARG A 133 1.50 -3.36 4.32
CA ARG A 133 1.34 -3.73 5.72
C ARG A 133 2.66 -3.53 6.46
N CYS A 134 2.59 -2.87 7.61
CA CYS A 134 3.75 -2.58 8.42
C CYS A 134 3.58 -3.17 9.82
N THR A 135 4.65 -3.75 10.36
CA THR A 135 4.73 -4.16 11.76
C THR A 135 5.94 -3.47 12.39
N ALA A 136 5.68 -2.45 13.22
CA ALA A 136 6.74 -1.70 13.88
C ALA A 136 6.97 -2.24 15.29
N PRO A 137 8.22 -2.30 15.78
CA PRO A 137 8.53 -2.70 17.16
C PRO A 137 8.23 -1.58 18.18
N ALA A 138 7.98 -0.35 17.71
CA ALA A 138 7.69 0.82 18.52
C ALA A 138 6.65 1.72 17.83
N ILE A 139 6.17 2.73 18.55
CA ILE A 139 5.26 3.75 17.99
C ILE A 139 6.06 4.66 17.04
N VAL A 140 5.68 4.63 15.77
CA VAL A 140 6.21 5.49 14.69
C VAL A 140 5.08 5.77 13.72
N ASN A 141 5.18 6.84 12.92
CA ASN A 141 4.23 7.09 11.85
C ASN A 141 4.80 6.66 10.50
N ALA A 142 3.93 6.14 9.65
CA ALA A 142 4.24 5.72 8.31
C ALA A 142 3.54 6.61 7.28
N ASN A 143 4.25 6.92 6.20
CA ASN A 143 3.66 7.50 5.00
C ASN A 143 3.84 6.52 3.83
N ALA A 144 2.86 6.47 2.94
CA ALA A 144 2.95 5.62 1.76
C ALA A 144 2.22 6.22 0.55
N THR A 145 2.68 5.81 -0.63
CA THR A 145 2.00 6.08 -1.89
C THR A 145 2.14 4.85 -2.79
N LEU A 146 1.04 4.45 -3.43
CA LEU A 146 0.98 3.38 -4.40
C LEU A 146 0.67 3.95 -5.77
N TRP A 147 1.33 3.40 -6.79
CA TRP A 147 1.03 3.66 -8.19
C TRP A 147 0.63 2.37 -8.87
N PHE A 148 -0.47 2.40 -9.60
CA PHE A 148 -1.07 1.18 -10.13
C PHE A 148 -1.87 1.43 -11.41
N GLU A 149 -2.17 0.33 -12.09
CA GLU A 149 -2.96 0.26 -13.30
C GLU A 149 -3.99 -0.87 -13.21
N ARG A 150 -4.80 -1.01 -14.26
CA ARG A 150 -5.68 -2.17 -14.45
C ARG A 150 -4.87 -3.30 -15.07
N CYS A 151 -5.02 -4.53 -14.57
CA CYS A 151 -4.59 -5.74 -15.29
C CYS A 151 -5.66 -6.25 -16.26
#